data_AF-A0A970ITF7-F1
#
_entry.id   AF-A0A970ITF7-F1
#
_cell.length_a   1.000
_cell.length_b   1.000
_cell.length_c   1.000
_cell.angle_alpha   90.00
_cell.angle_beta   90.00
_cell.angle_gamma   90.00
#
_symmetry.space_group_name_H-M   'P 1'
#
loop_
_entity.id
_entity.type
_entity.pdbx_description
1 polymer ?
#
loop_
_entity_poly.entity_id
_entity_poly.type
_entity_poly.pdbx_seq_one_letter_code
_entity_poly.pdbx_strand_id
1 'polypeptide(L)'
;MEMVNLTIDGIHTRVPKNWTVMDAAKAIGIDIPALCYLKGVNEIGACRICVVEVEKARTLQASCVLPVAEGMVVHTESPSVVEARREILRLLLDNHPNDCLTCDKAGECKLQEYAYRYDVKFREHDGWRRERHIDTTNPYIYRDDSKCILCGRCVSICAQINERSVLSFGDRGYRTHIIADNERTLADSTCVSCGRCLSVCPVGALLDNRAIGKYRSWELEKEEVICNRCEYGCEFELLKREGKIVGVRAKSPSNGRPLCLKGRLTLDLLYNETASTPLLKKDGEYVEVAWAEALELEDLLQKLGVAGK
;
A
#
# COMPACT_ATOMS: atom_id res chain seq x y z
N MET A 1 28.52 16.23 -6.46
CA MET A 1 28.05 14.90 -6.04
C MET A 1 29.02 13.88 -6.59
N GLU A 2 29.51 12.96 -5.77
CA GLU A 2 30.39 11.88 -6.23
C GLU A 2 29.55 10.90 -7.08
N MET A 3 30.03 10.59 -8.28
CA MET A 3 29.36 9.70 -9.23
C MET A 3 30.17 8.41 -9.34
N VAL A 4 29.49 7.28 -9.48
CA VAL A 4 30.11 5.97 -9.70
C VAL A 4 29.63 5.36 -11.01
N ASN A 5 30.49 4.58 -11.65
CA ASN A 5 30.16 3.81 -12.84
C ASN A 5 29.87 2.36 -12.45
N LEU A 6 28.80 1.80 -13.00
CA LEU A 6 28.42 0.40 -12.83
C LEU A 6 27.74 -0.13 -14.10
N THR A 7 27.62 -1.44 -14.18
CA THR A 7 26.95 -2.15 -15.28
C THR A 7 25.76 -2.91 -14.72
N ILE A 8 24.57 -2.71 -15.28
CA ILE A 8 23.36 -3.44 -14.90
C ILE A 8 22.80 -4.10 -16.17
N ASP A 9 22.72 -5.42 -16.20
CA ASP A 9 22.26 -6.21 -17.35
C ASP A 9 22.95 -5.81 -18.68
N GLY A 10 24.27 -5.55 -18.60
CA GLY A 10 25.10 -5.13 -19.74
C GLY A 10 25.04 -3.64 -20.09
N ILE A 11 24.18 -2.85 -19.43
CA ILE A 11 24.09 -1.41 -19.63
C ILE A 11 25.06 -0.69 -18.71
N HIS A 12 26.06 -0.02 -19.28
CA HIS A 12 26.95 0.87 -18.54
C HIS A 12 26.20 2.15 -18.14
N THR A 13 26.23 2.48 -16.85
CA THR A 13 25.55 3.66 -16.31
C THR A 13 26.42 4.38 -15.29
N ARG A 14 26.18 5.69 -15.16
CA ARG A 14 26.86 6.56 -14.21
C ARG A 14 25.83 7.24 -13.33
N VAL A 15 25.87 6.95 -12.04
CA VAL A 15 24.85 7.39 -11.07
C VAL A 15 25.48 8.00 -9.82
N PRO A 16 24.72 8.78 -9.02
CA PRO A 16 25.18 9.27 -7.73
C PRO A 16 25.55 8.12 -6.78
N LYS A 17 26.67 8.26 -6.06
CA LYS A 17 27.17 7.23 -5.11
C LYS A 17 26.22 6.92 -3.95
N ASN A 18 25.31 7.84 -3.62
CA ASN A 18 24.33 7.66 -2.56
C ASN A 18 23.07 6.90 -3.00
N TRP A 19 23.03 6.41 -4.25
CA TRP A 19 21.91 5.61 -4.73
C TRP A 19 22.02 4.15 -4.33
N THR A 20 20.87 3.49 -4.29
CA THR A 20 20.81 2.03 -4.23
C THR A 20 20.91 1.45 -5.64
N VAL A 21 21.23 0.16 -5.75
CA VAL A 21 21.18 -0.56 -7.03
C VAL A 21 19.79 -0.51 -7.65
N MET A 22 18.73 -0.53 -6.83
CA MET A 22 17.35 -0.39 -7.31
C MET A 22 17.08 0.99 -7.92
N ASP A 23 17.58 2.07 -7.31
CA ASP A 23 17.45 3.42 -7.87
C ASP A 23 18.21 3.55 -9.20
N ALA A 24 19.41 2.96 -9.27
CA ALA A 24 20.23 2.96 -10.48
C ALA A 24 19.55 2.18 -11.62
N ALA A 25 19.01 1.00 -11.34
CA ALA A 25 18.27 0.20 -12.31
C ALA A 25 17.02 0.95 -12.83
N LYS A 26 16.26 1.59 -11.93
CA LYS A 26 15.08 2.36 -12.30
C LYS A 26 15.42 3.53 -13.23
N ALA A 27 16.56 4.20 -13.03
CA ALA A 27 16.96 5.35 -13.86
C ALA A 27 17.29 4.97 -15.31
N ILE A 28 17.63 3.70 -15.57
CA ILE A 28 17.90 3.18 -16.92
C ILE A 28 16.72 2.35 -17.47
N GLY A 29 15.55 2.41 -16.81
CA GLY A 29 14.32 1.74 -17.26
C GLY A 29 14.23 0.25 -16.90
N ILE A 30 15.10 -0.27 -16.04
CA ILE A 30 15.03 -1.65 -15.55
C ILE A 30 14.16 -1.70 -14.29
N ASP A 31 13.04 -2.41 -14.38
CA ASP A 31 12.13 -2.64 -13.26
C ASP A 31 12.53 -3.89 -12.47
N ILE A 32 13.07 -3.68 -11.27
CA ILE A 32 13.36 -4.74 -10.31
C ILE A 32 12.13 -4.94 -9.41
N PRO A 33 11.52 -6.14 -9.38
CA PRO A 33 10.34 -6.41 -8.55
C PRO A 33 10.57 -6.14 -7.06
N ALA A 34 9.54 -5.61 -6.38
CA ALA A 34 9.60 -5.40 -4.93
C ALA A 34 8.20 -5.34 -4.28
N LEU A 35 8.04 -6.06 -3.16
CA LEU A 35 6.80 -6.06 -2.38
C LEU A 35 6.85 -5.15 -1.15
N CYS A 36 7.97 -5.11 -0.43
CA CYS A 36 8.10 -4.25 0.76
C CYS A 36 8.62 -2.85 0.42
N TYR A 37 9.51 -2.72 -0.55
CA TYR A 37 10.18 -1.44 -0.84
C TYR A 37 9.17 -0.35 -1.17
N LEU A 38 9.27 0.78 -0.48
CA LEU A 38 8.55 2.01 -0.77
C LEU A 38 9.50 3.16 -0.50
N LYS A 39 9.94 3.85 -1.56
CA LYS A 39 11.00 4.85 -1.49
C LYS A 39 10.74 5.92 -0.43
N GLY A 40 11.70 6.09 0.49
CA GLY A 40 11.64 7.02 1.62
C GLY A 40 10.57 6.72 2.69
N VAL A 41 9.87 5.59 2.59
CA VAL A 41 8.88 5.15 3.58
C VAL A 41 9.27 3.80 4.19
N ASN A 42 9.60 2.81 3.37
CA ASN A 42 9.85 1.43 3.80
C ASN A 42 10.99 0.80 2.99
N GLU A 43 12.23 0.95 3.49
CA GLU A 43 13.46 0.53 2.81
C GLU A 43 14.19 -0.55 3.64
N ILE A 44 13.44 -1.58 4.05
CA ILE A 44 13.89 -2.58 5.04
C ILE A 44 14.48 -3.86 4.43
N GLY A 45 14.36 -4.05 3.12
CA GLY A 45 14.86 -5.26 2.44
C GLY A 45 14.24 -6.59 2.90
N ALA A 46 13.08 -6.57 3.58
CA ALA A 46 12.50 -7.74 4.25
C ALA A 46 11.90 -8.78 3.28
N CYS A 47 11.21 -8.36 2.22
CA CYS A 47 10.49 -9.30 1.33
C CYS A 47 11.41 -10.13 0.42
N ARG A 48 12.69 -9.74 0.26
CA ARG A 48 13.70 -10.38 -0.59
C ARG A 48 13.36 -10.56 -2.08
N ILE A 49 12.19 -10.14 -2.58
CA ILE A 49 11.85 -10.19 -4.01
C ILE A 49 12.82 -9.38 -4.88
N CYS A 50 13.35 -8.28 -4.35
CA CYS A 50 14.28 -7.39 -5.06
C CYS A 50 15.73 -7.90 -5.16
N VAL A 51 15.97 -9.18 -4.86
CA VAL A 51 17.31 -9.74 -4.94
C VAL A 51 17.88 -9.62 -6.35
N VAL A 52 19.18 -9.37 -6.42
CA VAL A 52 19.98 -9.29 -7.65
C VAL A 52 21.29 -10.04 -7.44
N GLU A 53 21.87 -10.53 -8.54
CA GLU A 53 23.20 -11.11 -8.54
C GLU A 53 24.22 -10.00 -8.80
N VAL A 54 25.29 -9.97 -7.99
CA VAL A 54 26.39 -9.02 -8.13
C VAL A 54 27.64 -9.86 -8.34
N GLU A 55 28.42 -9.58 -9.39
CA GLU A 55 29.64 -10.33 -9.63
C GLU A 55 30.57 -10.26 -8.41
N LYS A 56 31.24 -11.39 -8.12
CA LYS A 56 32.13 -11.58 -6.96
C LYS A 56 31.42 -11.58 -5.60
N ALA A 57 30.12 -11.31 -5.51
CA ALA A 57 29.36 -11.52 -4.30
C ALA A 57 29.07 -13.02 -4.10
N ARG A 58 29.16 -13.51 -2.86
CA ARG A 58 28.89 -14.93 -2.54
C ARG A 58 27.40 -15.29 -2.53
N THR A 59 26.54 -14.29 -2.35
CA THR A 59 25.09 -14.46 -2.17
C THR A 59 24.34 -13.37 -2.93
N LEU A 60 23.06 -13.61 -3.21
CA LEU A 60 22.20 -12.60 -3.83
C LEU A 60 21.94 -11.44 -2.87
N GLN A 61 22.07 -10.23 -3.38
CA GLN A 61 21.97 -9.00 -2.60
C GLN A 61 20.61 -8.33 -2.80
N ALA A 62 20.05 -7.72 -1.76
CA ALA A 62 18.81 -6.96 -1.89
C ALA A 62 19.07 -5.58 -2.51
N SER A 63 18.67 -5.39 -3.76
CA SER A 63 18.93 -4.15 -4.51
C SER A 63 18.36 -2.89 -3.86
N CYS A 64 17.26 -3.00 -3.09
CA CYS A 64 16.60 -1.85 -2.45
C CYS A 64 17.37 -1.22 -1.29
N VAL A 65 18.40 -1.89 -0.75
CA VAL A 65 19.24 -1.38 0.34
C VAL A 65 20.74 -1.49 0.02
N LEU A 66 21.08 -2.11 -1.11
CA LEU A 66 22.46 -2.25 -1.56
C LEU A 66 22.93 -0.93 -2.18
N PRO A 67 23.92 -0.23 -1.61
CA PRO A 67 24.51 0.95 -2.23
C PRO A 67 25.26 0.57 -3.50
N VAL A 68 25.25 1.47 -4.49
CA VAL A 68 26.09 1.34 -5.69
C VAL A 68 27.57 1.50 -5.36
N ALA A 69 28.44 0.84 -6.11
CA ALA A 69 29.89 0.98 -6.00
C ALA A 69 30.55 1.05 -7.38
N GLU A 70 31.73 1.66 -7.45
CA GLU A 70 32.51 1.77 -8.69
C GLU A 70 32.87 0.39 -9.25
N GLY A 71 32.64 0.20 -10.55
CA GLY A 71 32.93 -1.03 -11.26
C GLY A 71 32.01 -2.20 -10.91
N MET A 72 30.90 -1.96 -10.20
CA MET A 72 29.92 -3.00 -9.87
C MET A 72 29.25 -3.54 -11.14
N VAL A 73 29.10 -4.87 -11.23
CA VAL A 73 28.35 -5.54 -12.31
C VAL A 73 27.19 -6.30 -11.69
N VAL A 74 25.97 -5.99 -12.12
CA VAL A 74 24.72 -6.51 -11.56
C VAL A 74 23.91 -7.20 -12.65
N HIS A 75 23.38 -8.37 -12.32
CA HIS A 75 22.41 -9.11 -13.13
C HIS A 75 21.06 -9.17 -12.39
N THR A 76 20.01 -8.66 -13.01
CA THR A 76 18.69 -8.53 -12.35
C THR A 76 17.73 -9.70 -12.63
N GLU A 77 18.02 -10.52 -13.64
CA GLU A 77 17.22 -11.68 -14.08
C GLU A 77 18.10 -12.91 -14.41
N SER A 78 19.25 -13.07 -13.73
CA SER A 78 20.04 -14.30 -13.87
C SER A 78 19.26 -15.54 -13.39
N PRO A 79 19.62 -16.76 -13.83
CA PRO A 79 18.91 -17.97 -13.41
C PRO A 79 18.81 -18.14 -11.88
N SER A 80 19.86 -17.75 -11.16
CA SER A 80 19.91 -17.81 -9.70
C SER A 80 18.90 -16.82 -9.06
N VAL A 81 18.77 -15.62 -9.61
CA VAL A 81 17.83 -14.59 -9.16
C VAL A 81 16.38 -15.00 -9.42
N VAL A 82 16.10 -15.51 -10.62
CA VAL A 82 14.75 -15.97 -10.98
C VAL A 82 14.31 -17.10 -10.07
N GLU A 83 15.18 -18.09 -9.82
CA GLU A 83 14.85 -19.21 -8.93
C GLU A 83 14.59 -18.74 -7.49
N ALA A 84 15.42 -17.84 -6.96
CA ALA A 84 15.21 -17.27 -5.64
C ALA A 84 13.86 -16.53 -5.54
N ARG A 85 13.49 -15.75 -6.56
CA ARG A 85 12.19 -15.06 -6.61
C ARG A 85 11.02 -16.05 -6.67
N ARG A 86 11.13 -17.12 -7.46
CA ARG A 86 10.11 -18.18 -7.52
C ARG A 86 9.88 -18.82 -6.17
N GLU A 87 10.94 -19.17 -5.45
CA GLU A 87 10.81 -19.81 -4.13
C GLU A 87 10.25 -18.84 -3.07
N ILE A 88 10.68 -17.58 -3.06
CA ILE A 88 10.10 -16.56 -2.16
C ILE A 88 8.60 -16.40 -2.43
N LEU A 89 8.20 -16.28 -3.70
CA LEU A 89 6.79 -16.18 -4.05
C LEU A 89 6.01 -17.42 -3.64
N ARG A 90 6.59 -18.60 -3.79
CA ARG A 90 5.97 -19.86 -3.36
C ARG A 90 5.69 -19.87 -1.86
N LEU A 91 6.67 -19.48 -1.04
CA LEU A 91 6.51 -19.37 0.41
C LEU A 91 5.45 -18.32 0.82
N LEU A 92 5.37 -17.21 0.08
CA LEU A 92 4.32 -16.21 0.30
C LEU A 92 2.94 -16.76 -0.05
N LEU A 93 2.80 -17.50 -1.15
CA LEU A 93 1.53 -18.09 -1.59
C LEU A 93 1.08 -19.25 -0.69
N ASP A 94 2.00 -20.03 -0.11
CA ASP A 94 1.66 -21.10 0.85
C ASP A 94 0.86 -20.56 2.05
N ASN A 95 1.18 -19.36 2.53
CA ASN A 95 0.46 -18.70 3.62
C ASN A 95 -0.67 -17.76 3.17
N HIS A 96 -0.91 -17.62 1.86
CA HIS A 96 -1.91 -16.71 1.31
C HIS A 96 -3.17 -17.49 0.88
N PRO A 97 -4.38 -16.96 1.13
CA PRO A 97 -5.60 -17.61 0.62
C PRO A 97 -5.66 -17.55 -0.91
N ASN A 98 -6.13 -18.63 -1.53
CA ASN A 98 -6.37 -18.69 -2.96
C ASN A 98 -7.78 -18.17 -3.30
N ASP A 99 -8.03 -16.88 -3.05
CA ASP A 99 -9.33 -16.22 -3.28
C ASP A 99 -9.24 -15.09 -4.32
N CYS A 100 -8.22 -15.13 -5.19
CA CYS A 100 -7.96 -14.11 -6.21
C CYS A 100 -9.18 -13.83 -7.11
N LEU A 101 -10.05 -14.82 -7.34
CA LEU A 101 -11.26 -14.66 -8.14
C LEU A 101 -12.30 -13.75 -7.48
N THR A 102 -12.32 -13.66 -6.16
CA THR A 102 -13.27 -12.83 -5.39
C THR A 102 -12.62 -11.62 -4.73
N CYS A 103 -11.29 -11.58 -4.63
CA CYS A 103 -10.55 -10.48 -4.02
C CYS A 103 -10.62 -9.17 -4.83
N ASP A 104 -11.05 -8.06 -4.22
CA ASP A 104 -11.14 -6.73 -4.88
C ASP A 104 -9.80 -6.16 -5.34
N LYS A 105 -8.68 -6.63 -4.77
CA LYS A 105 -7.33 -6.22 -5.19
C LYS A 105 -6.90 -6.86 -6.51
N ALA A 106 -7.64 -7.85 -7.02
CA ALA A 106 -7.31 -8.50 -8.28
C ALA A 106 -7.15 -7.47 -9.41
N GLY A 107 -6.15 -7.67 -10.26
CA GLY A 107 -5.79 -6.76 -11.35
C GLY A 107 -4.86 -5.62 -10.95
N GLU A 108 -4.75 -5.29 -9.67
CA GLU A 108 -3.79 -4.31 -9.13
C GLU A 108 -2.95 -4.86 -7.96
N CYS A 109 -2.97 -6.18 -7.76
CA CYS A 109 -2.24 -6.88 -6.71
C CYS A 109 -0.81 -7.20 -7.18
N LYS A 110 0.20 -6.68 -6.47
CA LYS A 110 1.62 -6.94 -6.82
C LYS A 110 2.02 -8.39 -6.60
N LEU A 111 1.44 -9.07 -5.61
CA LEU A 111 1.69 -10.51 -5.42
C LEU A 111 1.17 -11.32 -6.60
N GLN A 112 -0.01 -10.98 -7.12
CA GLN A 112 -0.59 -11.61 -8.31
C GLN A 112 0.26 -11.33 -9.56
N GLU A 113 0.67 -10.08 -9.77
CA GLU A 113 1.53 -9.66 -10.88
C GLU A 113 2.85 -10.45 -10.91
N TYR A 114 3.51 -10.59 -9.76
CA TYR A 114 4.79 -11.29 -9.69
C TYR A 114 4.64 -12.81 -9.73
N ALA A 115 3.59 -13.38 -9.14
CA ALA A 115 3.29 -14.79 -9.30
C ALA A 115 3.06 -15.15 -10.77
N TYR A 116 2.37 -14.28 -11.52
CA TYR A 116 2.20 -14.43 -12.97
C TYR A 116 3.52 -14.27 -13.73
N ARG A 117 4.29 -13.19 -13.47
CA ARG A 117 5.59 -12.92 -14.14
C ARG A 117 6.58 -14.08 -14.00
N TYR A 118 6.58 -14.75 -12.85
CA TYR A 118 7.52 -15.84 -12.54
C TYR A 118 6.90 -17.24 -12.64
N ASP A 119 5.70 -17.39 -13.18
CA ASP A 119 4.96 -18.66 -13.31
C ASP A 119 4.96 -19.49 -12.01
N VAL A 120 4.55 -18.85 -10.91
CA VAL A 120 4.40 -19.49 -9.60
C VAL A 120 2.92 -19.74 -9.33
N LYS A 121 2.60 -20.98 -8.98
CA LYS A 121 1.24 -21.44 -8.73
C LYS A 121 1.03 -21.72 -7.25
N PHE A 122 -0.21 -21.60 -6.80
CA PHE A 122 -0.60 -22.15 -5.51
C PHE A 122 -0.33 -23.65 -5.51
N ARG A 123 0.17 -24.15 -4.37
CA ARG A 123 0.30 -25.57 -4.10
C ARG A 123 -0.50 -25.95 -2.87
N GLU A 124 -0.89 -27.20 -2.80
CA GLU A 124 -1.36 -27.78 -1.56
C GLU A 124 -0.16 -28.16 -0.69
N HIS A 125 -0.30 -27.93 0.61
CA HIS A 125 0.64 -28.37 1.64
C HIS A 125 -0.12 -28.51 2.96
N ASP A 126 0.38 -29.38 3.83
CA ASP A 126 -0.09 -29.64 5.19
C ASP A 126 0.61 -28.78 6.26
N GLY A 127 1.60 -27.99 5.84
CA GLY A 127 2.26 -27.01 6.71
C GLY A 127 1.31 -25.95 7.29
N TRP A 128 1.79 -25.27 8.33
CA TRP A 128 1.05 -24.23 9.04
C TRP A 128 0.58 -23.10 8.09
N ARG A 129 -0.65 -22.63 8.29
CA ARG A 129 -1.23 -21.46 7.62
C ARG A 129 -1.70 -20.46 8.66
N ARG A 130 -1.62 -19.18 8.32
CA ARG A 130 -2.14 -18.13 9.21
C ARG A 130 -3.65 -18.26 9.39
N GLU A 131 -4.09 -18.11 10.63
CA GLU A 131 -5.50 -18.03 10.96
C GLU A 131 -6.14 -16.81 10.29
N ARG A 132 -7.36 -17.01 9.80
CA ARG A 132 -8.10 -15.96 9.13
C ARG A 132 -8.75 -15.05 10.17
N HIS A 133 -8.14 -13.91 10.42
CA HIS A 133 -8.73 -12.83 11.19
C HIS A 133 -9.12 -11.68 10.25
N ILE A 134 -10.41 -11.32 10.29
CA ILE A 134 -10.98 -10.23 9.50
C ILE A 134 -11.52 -9.19 10.47
N ASP A 135 -11.03 -7.97 10.35
CA ASP A 135 -11.52 -6.81 11.07
C ASP A 135 -12.32 -5.91 10.12
N THR A 136 -13.63 -5.87 10.35
CA THR A 136 -14.62 -5.03 9.64
C THR A 136 -15.25 -3.99 10.57
N THR A 137 -14.68 -3.76 11.76
CA THR A 137 -15.25 -2.85 12.76
C THR A 137 -15.16 -1.39 12.33
N ASN A 138 -14.17 -1.03 11.51
CA ASN A 138 -13.98 0.33 11.00
C ASN A 138 -14.76 0.52 9.68
N PRO A 139 -15.62 1.56 9.57
CA PRO A 139 -16.47 1.74 8.39
C PRO A 139 -15.69 2.10 7.12
N TYR A 140 -14.43 2.53 7.23
CA TYR A 140 -13.60 2.99 6.12
C TYR A 140 -12.48 2.02 5.75
N ILE A 141 -12.06 1.15 6.67
CA ILE A 141 -10.92 0.26 6.49
C ILE A 141 -11.38 -1.17 6.73
N TYR A 142 -11.35 -1.96 5.68
CA TYR A 142 -11.46 -3.41 5.75
C TYR A 142 -10.08 -4.01 5.90
N ARG A 143 -9.92 -4.94 6.83
CA ARG A 143 -8.65 -5.62 7.08
C ARG A 143 -8.83 -7.13 7.12
N ASP A 144 -8.06 -7.84 6.30
CA ASP A 144 -7.97 -9.31 6.28
C ASP A 144 -6.50 -9.74 6.44
N ASP A 145 -6.18 -10.26 7.62
CA ASP A 145 -4.80 -10.61 7.98
C ASP A 145 -4.29 -11.87 7.27
N SER A 146 -5.19 -12.72 6.79
CA SER A 146 -4.82 -13.91 6.01
C SER A 146 -4.19 -13.52 4.67
N LYS A 147 -4.58 -12.37 4.12
CA LYS A 147 -4.03 -11.83 2.87
C LYS A 147 -2.72 -11.07 3.07
N CYS A 148 -2.33 -10.79 4.32
CA CYS A 148 -1.17 -9.96 4.62
C CYS A 148 0.15 -10.72 4.42
N ILE A 149 1.04 -10.17 3.58
CA ILE A 149 2.39 -10.71 3.34
C ILE A 149 3.47 -10.13 4.27
N LEU A 150 3.08 -9.46 5.35
CA LEU A 150 4.00 -8.86 6.34
C LEU A 150 5.07 -7.92 5.76
N CYS A 151 4.74 -7.20 4.68
CA CYS A 151 5.71 -6.33 4.01
C CYS A 151 6.10 -5.07 4.81
N GLY A 152 5.36 -4.75 5.86
CA GLY A 152 5.62 -3.59 6.73
C GLY A 152 5.25 -2.22 6.16
N ARG A 153 4.81 -2.11 4.90
CA ARG A 153 4.47 -0.81 4.28
C ARG A 153 3.42 -0.04 5.07
N CYS A 154 2.38 -0.73 5.57
CA CYS A 154 1.33 -0.11 6.37
C CYS A 154 1.84 0.39 7.74
N VAL A 155 2.74 -0.35 8.37
CA VAL A 155 3.39 0.02 9.65
C VAL A 155 4.26 1.26 9.44
N SER A 156 5.18 1.22 8.48
CA SER A 156 6.12 2.31 8.23
C SER A 156 5.42 3.61 7.80
N ILE A 157 4.38 3.52 6.94
CA ILE A 157 3.62 4.73 6.57
C ILE A 157 2.74 5.25 7.72
N CYS A 158 2.25 4.38 8.61
CA CYS A 158 1.50 4.82 9.78
C CYS A 158 2.41 5.57 10.75
N ALA A 159 3.60 5.03 11.00
CA ALA A 159 4.61 5.60 11.89
C ALA A 159 5.21 6.93 11.41
N GLN A 160 5.15 7.24 10.11
CA GLN A 160 5.59 8.55 9.61
C GLN A 160 4.81 9.75 10.18
N ILE A 161 3.61 9.54 10.74
CA ILE A 161 2.95 10.55 11.57
C ILE A 161 3.13 10.10 13.02
N ASN A 162 4.10 10.70 13.70
CA ASN A 162 4.51 10.29 15.06
C ASN A 162 3.32 10.18 16.03
N GLU A 163 2.39 11.13 15.96
CA GLU A 163 1.18 11.21 16.79
C GLU A 163 0.17 10.08 16.55
N ARG A 164 0.31 9.30 15.46
CA ARG A 164 -0.61 8.22 15.10
C ARG A 164 -0.01 6.87 15.43
N SER A 165 1.04 6.45 14.72
CA SER A 165 1.80 5.19 14.95
C SER A 165 0.96 3.98 15.40
N VAL A 166 -0.23 3.81 14.83
CA VAL A 166 -1.27 2.88 15.31
C VAL A 166 -0.93 1.43 14.95
N LEU A 167 -0.35 1.20 13.77
CA LEU A 167 -0.07 -0.14 13.26
C LEU A 167 1.33 -0.59 13.62
N SER A 168 1.47 -1.82 14.11
CA SER A 168 2.76 -2.44 14.43
C SER A 168 2.77 -3.93 14.08
N PHE A 169 3.93 -4.59 14.24
CA PHE A 169 4.03 -6.05 14.21
C PHE A 169 3.77 -6.61 15.61
N GLY A 170 2.79 -7.51 15.72
CA GLY A 170 2.53 -8.30 16.91
C GLY A 170 3.17 -9.69 16.80
N ASP A 171 3.39 -10.33 17.95
CA ASP A 171 3.95 -11.67 18.06
C ASP A 171 5.31 -11.88 17.34
N ARG A 172 5.71 -13.15 17.16
CA ARG A 172 6.96 -13.56 16.50
C ARG A 172 6.79 -14.86 15.72
N GLY A 173 7.70 -15.08 14.76
CA GLY A 173 7.75 -16.30 13.95
C GLY A 173 6.47 -16.48 13.13
N TYR A 174 5.92 -17.69 13.11
CA TYR A 174 4.69 -17.99 12.38
C TYR A 174 3.49 -17.15 12.84
N ARG A 175 3.42 -16.81 14.13
CA ARG A 175 2.31 -16.01 14.69
C ARG A 175 2.40 -14.51 14.38
N THR A 176 3.45 -14.07 13.69
CA THR A 176 3.60 -12.66 13.34
C THR A 176 2.42 -12.18 12.51
N HIS A 177 1.78 -11.12 12.98
CA HIS A 177 0.68 -10.45 12.32
C HIS A 177 0.77 -8.94 12.54
N ILE A 178 -0.02 -8.16 11.80
CA ILE A 178 -0.10 -6.73 12.06
C ILE A 178 -1.03 -6.54 13.26
N ILE A 179 -0.80 -5.54 14.11
CA ILE A 179 -1.71 -5.20 15.21
C ILE A 179 -2.04 -3.72 15.15
N ALA A 180 -3.19 -3.32 15.71
CA ALA A 180 -3.51 -1.93 15.95
C ALA A 180 -3.44 -1.66 17.46
N ASP A 181 -2.65 -0.66 17.85
CA ASP A 181 -2.26 -0.38 19.25
C ASP A 181 -1.85 -1.66 19.99
N ASN A 182 -2.63 -2.07 21.00
CA ASN A 182 -2.41 -3.27 21.80
C ASN A 182 -3.43 -4.36 21.43
N GLU A 183 -3.35 -4.87 20.20
CA GLU A 183 -4.27 -5.87 19.63
C GLU A 183 -5.75 -5.48 19.65
N ARG A 184 -6.02 -4.17 19.53
CA ARG A 184 -7.39 -3.68 19.40
C ARG A 184 -7.89 -3.83 17.97
N THR A 185 -9.21 -3.83 17.82
CA THR A 185 -9.85 -3.62 16.52
C THR A 185 -9.51 -2.22 16.00
N LEU A 186 -9.58 -2.01 14.69
CA LEU A 186 -9.36 -0.69 14.09
C LEU A 186 -10.38 0.33 14.58
N ALA A 187 -11.60 -0.10 14.94
CA ALA A 187 -12.58 0.79 15.56
C ALA A 187 -12.17 1.21 16.97
N ASP A 188 -11.69 0.29 17.81
CA ASP A 188 -11.35 0.57 19.22
C ASP A 188 -9.95 1.18 19.43
N SER A 189 -9.13 1.13 18.38
CA SER A 189 -7.81 1.75 18.35
C SER A 189 -7.87 3.28 18.25
N THR A 190 -6.69 3.90 18.33
CA THR A 190 -6.43 5.32 18.07
C THR A 190 -6.44 5.66 16.57
N CYS A 191 -6.82 4.72 15.69
CA CYS A 191 -6.93 4.93 14.26
C CYS A 191 -7.95 6.02 13.90
N VAL A 192 -7.47 7.07 13.25
CA VAL A 192 -8.30 8.17 12.71
C VAL A 192 -8.78 7.93 11.26
N SER A 193 -8.71 6.69 10.77
CA SER A 193 -9.19 6.31 9.44
C SER A 193 -8.59 7.10 8.27
N CYS A 194 -7.35 7.58 8.42
CA CYS A 194 -6.67 8.38 7.38
C CYS A 194 -6.38 7.62 6.08
N GLY A 195 -6.42 6.29 6.11
CA GLY A 195 -6.21 5.37 4.99
C GLY A 195 -4.89 5.49 4.24
N ARG A 196 -3.82 6.05 4.84
CA ARG A 196 -2.45 5.95 4.29
C ARG A 196 -2.01 4.50 4.10
N CYS A 197 -2.43 3.62 5.00
CA CYS A 197 -2.15 2.19 4.90
C CYS A 197 -2.83 1.54 3.68
N LEU A 198 -4.02 2.02 3.29
CA LEU A 198 -4.75 1.55 2.10
C LEU A 198 -4.00 1.90 0.80
N SER A 199 -3.38 3.08 0.73
CA SER A 199 -2.72 3.57 -0.50
C SER A 199 -1.42 2.83 -0.83
N VAL A 200 -0.83 2.11 0.14
CA VAL A 200 0.47 1.44 -0.02
C VAL A 200 0.41 -0.08 0.03
N CYS A 201 -0.72 -0.66 0.44
CA CYS A 201 -0.85 -2.10 0.58
C CYS A 201 -0.71 -2.79 -0.79
N PRO A 202 0.28 -3.69 -0.99
CA PRO A 202 0.52 -4.34 -2.27
C PRO A 202 -0.45 -5.49 -2.58
N VAL A 203 -1.26 -5.90 -1.59
CA VAL A 203 -2.14 -7.08 -1.60
C VAL A 203 -3.52 -6.71 -1.05
N GLY A 204 -4.48 -7.63 -1.10
CA GLY A 204 -5.87 -7.39 -0.65
C GLY A 204 -6.09 -7.43 0.85
N ALA A 205 -5.04 -7.22 1.67
CA ALA A 205 -5.14 -7.28 3.13
C ALA A 205 -5.74 -6.02 3.76
N LEU A 206 -5.66 -4.88 3.06
CA LEU A 206 -6.19 -3.60 3.51
C LEU A 206 -6.91 -2.96 2.32
N LEU A 207 -8.22 -2.76 2.46
CA LEU A 207 -9.08 -2.24 1.39
C LEU A 207 -9.95 -1.11 1.93
N ASP A 208 -10.38 -0.20 1.05
CA ASP A 208 -11.41 0.78 1.41
C ASP A 208 -12.74 0.04 1.47
N ASN A 209 -13.34 -0.02 2.66
CA ASN A 209 -14.57 -0.77 2.90
C ASN A 209 -15.72 -0.26 2.02
N ARG A 210 -15.70 1.02 1.63
CA ARG A 210 -16.72 1.64 0.77
C ARG A 210 -16.58 1.23 -0.69
N ALA A 211 -15.49 0.57 -1.08
CA ALA A 211 -15.21 0.14 -2.45
C ALA A 211 -15.41 -1.37 -2.67
N ILE A 212 -15.48 -2.16 -1.60
CA ILE A 212 -15.55 -3.62 -1.67
C ILE A 212 -16.81 -4.07 -2.43
N GLY A 213 -16.63 -4.97 -3.39
CA GLY A 213 -17.70 -5.58 -4.17
C GLY A 213 -18.37 -4.66 -5.18
N LYS A 214 -17.92 -3.40 -5.32
CA LYS A 214 -18.58 -2.42 -6.21
C LYS A 214 -18.10 -2.48 -7.66
N TYR A 215 -16.81 -2.75 -7.87
CA TYR A 215 -16.18 -2.72 -9.19
C TYR A 215 -14.87 -3.51 -9.22
N ARG A 216 -14.36 -3.82 -10.41
CA ARG A 216 -13.01 -4.34 -10.62
C ARG A 216 -12.05 -3.26 -11.11
N SER A 217 -10.78 -3.41 -10.77
CA SER A 217 -9.74 -2.43 -11.10
C SER A 217 -9.61 -2.14 -12.60
N TRP A 218 -9.85 -3.15 -13.46
CA TRP A 218 -9.81 -3.04 -14.92
C TRP A 218 -11.08 -2.46 -15.56
N GLU A 219 -12.16 -2.29 -14.80
CA GLU A 219 -13.41 -1.64 -15.27
C GLU A 219 -13.36 -0.11 -15.12
N LEU A 220 -12.30 0.40 -14.48
CA LEU A 220 -12.22 1.79 -14.05
C LEU A 220 -11.32 2.63 -14.94
N GLU A 221 -11.85 3.76 -15.37
CA GLU A 221 -11.05 4.89 -15.82
C GLU A 221 -10.62 5.72 -14.60
N LYS A 222 -9.40 6.27 -14.63
CA LYS A 222 -8.83 7.05 -13.52
C LYS A 222 -8.57 8.47 -13.98
N GLU A 223 -9.09 9.42 -13.22
CA GLU A 223 -8.78 10.84 -13.39
C GLU A 223 -8.11 11.37 -12.12
N GLU A 224 -7.05 12.14 -12.28
CA GLU A 224 -6.33 12.71 -11.14
C GLU A 224 -6.99 14.00 -10.66
N VAL A 225 -7.11 14.14 -9.34
CA VAL A 225 -7.64 15.35 -8.71
C VAL A 225 -6.82 15.73 -7.50
N ILE A 226 -6.68 17.03 -7.27
CA ILE A 226 -6.02 17.57 -6.08
C ILE A 226 -7.08 18.05 -5.09
N CYS A 227 -6.98 17.58 -3.85
CA CYS A 227 -7.84 18.02 -2.77
C CYS A 227 -7.52 19.46 -2.38
N ASN A 228 -8.49 20.36 -2.49
CA ASN A 228 -8.37 21.79 -2.18
C ASN A 228 -8.83 22.18 -0.75
N ARG A 229 -8.97 21.21 0.16
CA ARG A 229 -9.48 21.48 1.52
C ARG A 229 -8.49 22.16 2.45
N CYS A 230 -7.21 22.00 2.21
CA CYS A 230 -6.14 22.61 2.98
C CYS A 230 -4.93 22.81 2.07
N GLU A 231 -3.96 23.57 2.55
CA GLU A 231 -2.76 23.97 1.81
C GLU A 231 -1.86 22.80 1.41
N TYR A 232 -2.06 21.63 2.02
CA TYR A 232 -1.33 20.44 1.61
C TYR A 232 -1.58 20.14 0.12
N GLY A 233 -2.85 20.06 -0.33
CA GLY A 233 -3.15 19.71 -1.72
C GLY A 233 -2.97 18.22 -2.03
N CYS A 234 -3.63 17.31 -1.30
CA CYS A 234 -3.40 15.86 -1.43
C CYS A 234 -3.89 15.33 -2.78
N GLU A 235 -3.13 14.43 -3.40
CA GLU A 235 -3.48 13.82 -4.69
C GLU A 235 -4.41 12.61 -4.52
N PHE A 236 -5.43 12.55 -5.36
CA PHE A 236 -6.42 11.49 -5.42
C PHE A 236 -6.68 11.06 -6.87
N GLU A 237 -7.24 9.87 -7.01
CA GLU A 237 -7.79 9.33 -8.24
C GLU A 237 -9.32 9.24 -8.09
N LEU A 238 -10.04 9.88 -9.01
CA LEU A 238 -11.46 9.68 -9.23
C LEU A 238 -11.63 8.41 -10.06
N LEU A 239 -12.40 7.46 -9.54
CA LEU A 239 -12.63 6.17 -10.17
C LEU A 239 -13.93 6.25 -10.95
N LYS A 240 -13.84 6.19 -12.28
CA LYS A 240 -14.96 6.30 -13.20
C LYS A 240 -15.35 4.95 -13.78
N ARG A 241 -16.64 4.65 -13.79
CA ARG A 241 -17.23 3.51 -14.51
C ARG A 241 -18.39 4.02 -15.35
N GLU A 242 -18.35 3.76 -16.65
CA GLU A 242 -19.41 4.18 -17.60
C GLU A 242 -19.72 5.69 -17.52
N GLY A 243 -18.68 6.51 -17.40
CA GLY A 243 -18.78 7.97 -17.29
C GLY A 243 -19.20 8.50 -15.91
N LYS A 244 -19.55 7.64 -14.96
CA LYS A 244 -19.94 8.01 -13.59
C LYS A 244 -18.81 7.77 -12.60
N ILE A 245 -18.64 8.68 -11.65
CA ILE A 245 -17.65 8.52 -10.59
C ILE A 245 -18.24 7.64 -9.49
N VAL A 246 -17.64 6.47 -9.28
CA VAL A 246 -18.09 5.44 -8.34
C VAL A 246 -17.27 5.40 -7.05
N GLY A 247 -16.19 6.16 -6.97
CA GLY A 247 -15.36 6.24 -5.78
C GLY A 247 -14.15 7.15 -5.92
N VAL A 248 -13.52 7.43 -4.79
CA VAL A 248 -12.31 8.25 -4.70
C VAL A 248 -11.23 7.50 -3.95
N ARG A 249 -10.02 7.44 -4.53
CA ARG A 249 -8.87 6.74 -3.96
C ARG A 249 -7.71 7.71 -3.75
N ALA A 250 -7.10 7.70 -2.57
CA ALA A 250 -5.91 8.51 -2.32
C ALA A 250 -4.68 7.90 -3.02
N LYS A 251 -3.88 8.75 -3.67
CA LYS A 251 -2.51 8.37 -4.03
C LYS A 251 -1.65 8.30 -2.76
N SER A 252 -0.52 7.59 -2.86
CA SER A 252 0.43 7.54 -1.76
C SER A 252 0.96 8.95 -1.48
N PRO A 253 0.80 9.46 -0.25
CA PRO A 253 1.24 10.80 0.10
C PRO A 253 2.78 10.85 0.11
N SER A 254 3.33 12.05 -0.07
CA SER A 254 4.76 12.27 0.17
C SER A 254 5.16 11.98 1.61
N ASN A 255 6.46 11.79 1.84
CA ASN A 255 7.00 11.42 3.15
C ASN A 255 6.63 12.45 4.22
N GLY A 256 6.16 11.95 5.36
CA GLY A 256 5.76 12.78 6.50
C GLY A 256 4.46 13.56 6.32
N ARG A 257 3.80 13.45 5.16
CA ARG A 257 2.60 14.22 4.87
C ARG A 257 1.33 13.48 5.30
N PRO A 258 0.45 14.11 6.10
CA PRO A 258 -0.78 13.48 6.53
C PRO A 258 -1.78 13.38 5.36
N LEU A 259 -2.48 12.23 5.29
CA LEU A 259 -3.80 12.16 4.68
C LEU A 259 -4.85 12.32 5.78
N CYS A 260 -5.98 12.95 5.44
CA CYS A 260 -7.10 13.13 6.34
C CYS A 260 -8.37 12.49 5.77
N LEU A 261 -9.23 12.02 6.67
CA LEU A 261 -10.55 11.49 6.32
C LEU A 261 -11.41 12.58 5.67
N LYS A 262 -11.39 13.79 6.25
CA LYS A 262 -12.12 14.97 5.77
C LYS A 262 -11.88 15.29 4.29
N GLY A 263 -10.62 15.22 3.84
CA GLY A 263 -10.27 15.45 2.43
C GLY A 263 -10.88 14.40 1.51
N ARG A 264 -10.86 13.12 1.93
CA ARG A 264 -11.48 12.03 1.17
C ARG A 264 -13.00 12.16 1.14
N LEU A 265 -13.63 12.42 2.28
CA LEU A 265 -15.08 12.64 2.38
C LEU A 265 -15.53 13.84 1.55
N THR A 266 -14.73 14.91 1.49
CA THR A 266 -15.01 16.06 0.63
C THR A 266 -15.05 15.65 -0.84
N LEU A 267 -14.02 14.97 -1.33
CA LEU A 267 -13.98 14.56 -2.72
C LEU A 267 -15.08 13.55 -3.03
N ASP A 268 -15.39 12.67 -2.08
CA ASP A 268 -16.52 11.74 -2.20
C ASP A 268 -17.84 12.51 -2.35
N LEU A 269 -18.11 13.50 -1.50
CA LEU A 269 -19.31 14.33 -1.60
C LEU A 269 -19.38 15.14 -2.91
N LEU A 270 -18.25 15.69 -3.36
CA LEU A 270 -18.20 16.54 -4.55
C LEU A 270 -18.37 15.75 -5.85
N TYR A 271 -17.83 14.52 -5.89
CA TYR A 271 -17.64 13.80 -7.15
C TYR A 271 -18.33 12.44 -7.19
N ASN A 272 -18.43 11.71 -6.07
CA ASN A 272 -18.98 10.36 -6.07
C ASN A 272 -20.52 10.40 -5.97
N GLU A 273 -21.19 9.99 -7.05
CA GLU A 273 -22.65 9.92 -7.12
C GLU A 273 -23.26 8.90 -6.12
N THR A 274 -22.44 7.96 -5.66
CA THR A 274 -22.84 6.88 -4.73
C THR A 274 -22.22 7.03 -3.34
N ALA A 275 -21.85 8.26 -2.97
CA ALA A 275 -21.29 8.55 -1.65
C ALA A 275 -22.25 8.09 -0.54
N SER A 276 -21.72 7.34 0.40
CA SER A 276 -22.47 6.88 1.59
C SER A 276 -22.47 7.97 2.65
N THR A 277 -23.47 7.95 3.54
CA THR A 277 -23.52 8.85 4.70
C THR A 277 -22.21 8.75 5.49
N PRO A 278 -21.58 9.86 5.86
CA PRO A 278 -20.34 9.82 6.62
C PRO A 278 -20.58 9.30 8.03
N LEU A 279 -19.66 8.47 8.52
CA LEU A 279 -19.64 7.99 9.89
C LEU A 279 -18.45 8.60 10.64
N LEU A 280 -18.71 9.25 11.76
CA LEU A 280 -17.66 9.76 12.64
C LEU A 280 -17.65 8.99 13.95
N LYS A 281 -16.47 8.89 14.55
CA LYS A 281 -16.31 8.26 15.86
C LYS A 281 -16.68 9.27 16.95
N LYS A 282 -17.78 9.03 17.67
CA LYS A 282 -18.23 9.79 18.85
C LYS A 282 -18.32 8.85 20.04
N ASP A 283 -17.73 9.24 21.17
CA ASP A 283 -17.74 8.46 22.42
C ASP A 283 -17.33 6.98 22.26
N GLY A 284 -16.45 6.69 21.29
CA GLY A 284 -15.97 5.34 21.01
C GLY A 284 -16.70 4.60 19.90
N GLU A 285 -17.90 5.05 19.49
CA GLU A 285 -18.73 4.39 18.49
C GLU A 285 -18.81 5.19 17.19
N TYR A 286 -18.94 4.48 16.06
CA TYR A 286 -19.19 5.12 14.77
C TYR A 286 -20.67 5.43 14.60
N VAL A 287 -21.00 6.71 14.47
CA VAL A 287 -22.37 7.18 14.26
C VAL A 287 -22.47 7.89 12.91
N GLU A 288 -23.59 7.69 12.23
CA GLU A 288 -23.93 8.48 11.05
C GLU A 288 -24.10 9.94 11.44
N VAL A 289 -23.50 10.84 10.67
CA VAL A 289 -23.59 12.28 10.89
C VAL A 289 -23.98 13.01 9.61
N ALA A 290 -24.48 14.23 9.74
CA ALA A 290 -24.73 15.08 8.58
C ALA A 290 -23.41 15.45 7.89
N TRP A 291 -23.46 15.68 6.58
CA TRP A 291 -22.29 16.13 5.82
C TRP A 291 -21.71 17.46 6.32
N ALA A 292 -22.57 18.36 6.81
CA ALA A 292 -22.14 19.60 7.43
C ALA A 292 -21.24 19.35 8.64
N GLU A 293 -21.62 18.40 9.49
CA GLU A 293 -20.82 18.01 10.66
C GLU A 293 -19.53 17.30 10.24
N ALA A 294 -19.63 16.29 9.35
CA ALA A 294 -18.49 15.50 8.88
C ALA A 294 -17.38 16.34 8.23
N LEU A 295 -17.76 17.47 7.63
CA LEU A 295 -16.87 18.39 6.94
C LEU A 295 -16.60 19.67 7.75
N GLU A 296 -17.08 19.77 8.99
CA GLU A 296 -16.95 20.93 9.88
C GLU A 296 -17.38 22.24 9.18
N LEU A 297 -18.54 22.22 8.53
CA LEU A 297 -19.13 23.34 7.79
C LEU A 297 -20.30 24.00 8.54
N GLU A 298 -20.67 23.52 9.72
CA GLU A 298 -21.86 23.96 10.47
C GLU A 298 -21.83 25.47 10.76
N ASP A 299 -20.74 25.99 11.31
CA ASP A 299 -20.56 27.42 11.59
C ASP A 299 -20.66 28.28 10.33
N LEU A 300 -20.14 27.77 9.21
CA LEU A 300 -20.17 28.47 7.93
C LEU A 300 -21.59 28.51 7.37
N LEU A 301 -22.31 27.38 7.38
CA LEU A 301 -23.69 27.29 6.92
C LEU A 301 -24.63 28.12 7.80
N GLN A 302 -24.38 28.16 9.11
CA GLN A 302 -25.12 29.01 10.03
C GLN A 302 -24.92 30.49 9.70
N LYS A 303 -23.67 30.94 9.46
CA LYS A 303 -23.37 32.32 9.04
C LYS A 303 -23.98 32.68 7.69
N LEU A 304 -24.10 31.73 6.77
CA LEU A 304 -24.73 31.92 5.47
C LEU A 304 -26.27 31.88 5.52
N GLY A 305 -26.86 31.52 6.65
CA GLY A 305 -28.31 31.41 6.81
C GLY A 305 -28.93 30.19 6.10
N VAL A 306 -28.13 29.16 5.81
CA VAL A 306 -28.55 27.96 5.04
C VAL A 306 -28.72 26.73 5.95
N ALA A 307 -28.94 26.92 7.26
CA ALA A 307 -29.02 25.80 8.20
C ALA A 307 -30.28 24.94 7.94
N GLY A 308 -30.10 23.71 7.42
CA GLY A 308 -31.18 22.69 7.37
C GLY A 308 -31.64 22.20 5.98
N LYS A 309 -30.76 22.07 4.98
CA LYS A 309 -31.03 21.24 3.80
C LYS A 309 -29.90 20.25 3.53
#